data_AF-A0A5S3YM24-F1
#
_entry.id   AF-A0A5S3YM24-F1
#
_cell.length_a   1.000
_cell.length_b   1.000
_cell.length_c   1.000
_cell.angle_alpha   90.00
_cell.angle_beta   90.00
_cell.angle_gamma   90.00
#
_symmetry.space_group_name_H-M   'P 1'
#
loop_
_entity.id
_entity.type
_entity.pdbx_description
1 polymer ?
#
loop_
_entity_poly.entity_id
_entity_poly.type
_entity_poly.pdbx_seq_one_letter_code
_entity_poly.pdbx_strand_id
1 'polypeptide(L)' 'AGVTRHSYPYVDENNRLDFDGMLATLKTIPEGDVVVLHACCHNPTGFDLSREQWDQVLEVVQARKLRPL' A
#
# COMPACT_ATOMS: atom_id res chain seq x y z
N ALA A 1 -9.06 -19.19 -11.14
CA ALA A 1 -9.33 -19.19 -9.70
C ALA A 1 -8.01 -19.43 -8.96
N GLY A 2 -7.78 -18.74 -7.85
CA GLY A 2 -6.63 -18.95 -6.95
C GLY A 2 -5.46 -17.99 -7.17
N VAL A 3 -5.55 -16.78 -6.60
CA VAL A 3 -4.39 -15.89 -6.39
C VAL A 3 -4.09 -15.91 -4.89
N THR A 4 -2.85 -16.24 -4.51
CA THR A 4 -2.38 -16.13 -3.13
C THR A 4 -2.42 -14.67 -2.72
N ARG A 5 -3.03 -14.36 -1.57
CA ARG A 5 -3.19 -12.99 -1.08
C ARG A 5 -2.39 -12.77 0.19
N HIS A 6 -1.78 -11.60 0.28
CA HIS A 6 -1.14 -11.09 1.47
C HIS A 6 -1.71 -9.70 1.76
N SER A 7 -1.65 -9.28 3.03
CA SER A 7 -2.09 -7.94 3.47
C SER A 7 -0.88 -7.16 3.96
N TYR A 8 -0.93 -5.84 3.80
CA TYR A 8 0.02 -4.90 4.40
C TYR A 8 -0.71 -4.08 5.50
N PRO A 9 0.01 -3.55 6.50
CA PRO A 9 -0.57 -2.66 7.50
C PRO A 9 -1.14 -1.40 6.84
N TYR A 10 -2.30 -0.94 7.30
CA TYR A 10 -2.92 0.30 6.78
C TYR A 10 -3.46 1.19 7.90
N VAL A 11 -4.17 0.63 8.87
CA VAL A 11 -4.61 1.35 10.08
C VAL A 11 -4.10 0.64 11.32
N ASP A 12 -3.53 1.39 12.25
CA ASP A 12 -3.00 0.88 13.51
C ASP A 12 -4.09 0.67 14.59
N GLU A 13 -3.67 0.16 15.75
CA GLU A 13 -4.54 -0.07 16.91
C GLU A 13 -5.13 1.22 17.51
N ASN A 14 -4.54 2.39 17.20
CA ASN A 14 -4.98 3.71 17.65
C ASN A 14 -5.90 4.40 16.63
N ASN A 15 -6.35 3.67 15.60
CA ASN A 15 -7.16 4.17 14.50
C ASN A 15 -6.48 5.33 13.74
N ARG A 16 -5.18 5.19 13.45
CA ARG A 16 -4.40 6.09 12.61
C ARG A 16 -3.84 5.34 11.41
N LEU A 17 -3.59 6.06 10.32
CA LEU A 17 -2.90 5.50 9.16
C LEU A 17 -1.49 5.02 9.55
N ASP A 18 -1.22 3.73 9.40
CA ASP A 18 0.10 3.11 9.60
C ASP A 18 0.92 3.19 8.30
N PHE A 19 1.31 4.42 7.95
CA PHE A 19 2.03 4.68 6.70
C PHE A 19 3.42 4.03 6.68
N ASP A 20 4.12 4.04 7.82
CA ASP A 20 5.46 3.46 7.93
C ASP A 20 5.41 1.93 7.79
N GLY A 21 4.45 1.27 8.44
CA GLY A 21 4.23 -0.17 8.31
C GLY A 21 3.80 -0.57 6.90
N MET A 22 2.92 0.22 6.28
CA MET A 22 2.55 0.08 4.87
C MET A 22 3.80 0.13 3.97
N LEU A 23 4.56 1.23 4.03
CA LEU A 23 5.69 1.48 3.16
C LEU A 23 6.82 0.46 3.36
N ALA A 24 7.08 0.07 4.62
CA ALA A 24 8.03 -0.99 4.94
C ALA A 24 7.63 -2.32 4.29
N THR A 25 6.33 -2.66 4.33
CA THR A 25 5.84 -3.90 3.70
C THR A 25 5.96 -3.85 2.18
N LEU A 26 5.59 -2.73 1.54
CA LEU A 26 5.74 -2.54 0.08
C LEU A 26 7.20 -2.74 -0.39
N LYS A 27 8.17 -2.30 0.42
CA LYS A 27 9.61 -2.51 0.19
C LYS A 27 10.06 -3.97 0.37
N THR A 28 9.18 -4.92 0.65
CA THR A 28 9.52 -6.36 0.75
C THR A 28 8.84 -7.20 -0.31
N ILE A 29 7.81 -6.66 -0.99
CA ILE A 29 7.03 -7.40 -1.99
C ILE A 29 7.91 -7.83 -3.17
N PRO A 30 7.84 -9.11 -3.62
CA PRO A 30 8.59 -9.59 -4.78
C PRO A 30 8.42 -8.73 -6.03
N GLU A 31 9.47 -8.59 -6.83
CA GLU A 31 9.42 -7.83 -8.08
C GLU A 31 8.34 -8.40 -9.03
N GLY A 32 7.55 -7.52 -9.65
CA GLY A 32 6.53 -7.89 -10.63
C GLY A 32 5.17 -8.32 -10.05
N ASP A 33 5.07 -8.47 -8.72
CA ASP A 33 3.82 -8.76 -8.04
C ASP A 33 2.83 -7.58 -8.11
N VAL A 34 1.57 -7.90 -7.84
CA VAL A 34 0.45 -6.96 -7.86
C VAL A 34 0.22 -6.37 -6.48
N VAL A 35 0.06 -5.05 -6.40
CA VAL A 35 -0.38 -4.35 -5.20
C VAL A 35 -1.70 -3.64 -5.48
N VAL A 36 -2.70 -3.90 -4.64
CA VAL A 36 -4.01 -3.23 -4.72
C VAL A 36 -3.99 -2.00 -3.83
N LEU A 37 -4.30 -0.83 -4.40
CA LEU A 37 -4.26 0.45 -3.72
C LEU A 37 -5.57 1.21 -3.98
N HIS A 38 -6.24 1.64 -2.90
CA HIS A 38 -7.37 2.55 -3.05
C HIS A 38 -6.85 3.97 -3.29
N ALA A 39 -7.17 4.55 -4.45
CA ALA A 39 -6.71 5.90 -4.80
C ALA A 39 -7.25 6.98 -3.84
N CYS A 40 -8.50 6.82 -3.39
CA CYS A 40 -9.15 7.68 -2.40
C CYS A 40 -10.36 6.95 -1.79
N CYS A 41 -10.99 7.56 -0.79
CA CYS A 41 -12.17 7.07 -0.09
C CYS A 41 -12.00 5.61 0.36
N HIS A 42 -10.87 5.30 1.00
CA HIS A 42 -10.53 3.92 1.37
C HIS A 42 -11.68 3.23 2.13
N ASN A 43 -12.16 2.08 1.63
CA ASN A 43 -13.24 1.33 2.26
C ASN A 43 -12.63 0.19 3.12
N PRO A 44 -12.96 0.07 4.42
CA PRO A 44 -14.01 0.79 5.18
C PRO A 44 -13.52 1.96 6.04
N THR A 45 -12.22 2.25 6.04
CA THR A 45 -11.61 3.11 7.08
C THR A 45 -11.74 4.60 6.82
N GLY A 46 -11.93 5.02 5.57
CA GLY A 46 -11.98 6.41 5.14
C GLY A 46 -10.63 7.15 5.13
N PHE A 47 -9.52 6.51 5.53
CA PHE A 47 -8.20 7.12 5.50
C PHE A 47 -7.61 7.12 4.10
N ASP A 48 -7.23 8.29 3.62
CA ASP A 48 -6.53 8.48 2.35
C ASP A 48 -5.10 8.95 2.60
N LEU A 49 -4.19 8.58 1.68
CA LEU A 49 -2.83 9.08 1.70
C LEU A 49 -2.80 10.55 1.30
N SER A 50 -1.89 11.33 1.90
CA SER A 50 -1.55 12.66 1.41
C SER A 50 -0.85 12.57 0.05
N ARG A 51 -0.70 13.70 -0.64
CA ARG A 51 0.04 13.76 -1.91
C ARG A 51 1.50 13.32 -1.73
N GLU A 52 2.15 13.79 -0.67
CA GLU A 52 3.55 13.48 -0.35
C GLU A 52 3.74 12.00 0.02
N GLN A 53 2.72 11.38 0.63
CA GLN A 53 2.70 9.94 0.90
C GLN A 53 2.51 9.13 -0.38
N TRP A 54 1.65 9.60 -1.29
CA TRP A 54 1.49 9.01 -2.61
C TRP A 54 2.79 9.02 -3.41
N ASP A 55 3.52 10.14 -3.42
CA ASP A 55 4.81 10.24 -4.12
C ASP A 55 5.79 9.17 -3.63
N GLN A 56 5.90 8.96 -2.31
CA GLN A 56 6.73 7.91 -1.72
C GLN A 56 6.27 6.49 -2.06
N VAL A 57 4.95 6.25 -2.09
CA VAL A 57 4.41 4.94 -2.50
C VAL A 57 4.76 4.65 -3.96
N LEU A 58 4.60 5.65 -4.84
CA LEU A 58 4.92 5.52 -6.26
C LEU A 58 6.41 5.29 -6.51
N GLU A 59 7.29 5.95 -5.74
CA GLU A 59 8.73 5.70 -5.78
C GLU A 59 9.06 4.23 -5.46
N VAL A 60 8.45 3.66 -4.40
CA VAL A 60 8.66 2.26 -4.04
C VAL A 60 8.09 1.33 -5.12
N VAL A 61 6.87 1.58 -5.58
CA VAL A 61 6.22 0.78 -6.64
C VAL A 61 7.07 0.75 -7.90
N GLN A 62 7.60 1.90 -8.33
CA GLN A 62 8.46 2.00 -9.51
C GLN A 62 9.81 1.31 -9.28
N ALA A 63 10.50 1.58 -8.17
CA ALA A 63 11.81 1.01 -7.87
C ALA A 63 11.76 -0.53 -7.78
N ARG A 64 10.64 -1.07 -7.31
CA ARG A 64 10.38 -2.50 -7.13
C ARG A 64 9.70 -3.15 -8.32
N LYS A 65 9.35 -2.37 -9.36
CA LYS A 65 8.59 -2.80 -10.53
C LYS A 65 7.30 -3.56 -10.15
N LEU A 66 6.63 -3.09 -9.11
CA LEU A 66 5.32 -3.62 -8.71
C LEU A 66 4.25 -3.14 -9.69
N ARG A 67 3.16 -3.90 -9.79
CA ARG A 67 2.01 -3.56 -10.63
C ARG A 67 0.88 -3.02 -9.76
N PRO A 68 0.62 -1.70 -9.75
CA PRO A 68 -0.49 -1.15 -9.00
C PRO A 68 -1.83 -1.49 -9.68
N LEU A 69 -2.84 -1.81 -8.87
CA LEU A 69 -4.24 -1.99 -9.27
C LEU A 69 -5.19 -1.16 -8.39
#